data_AF-A0A1Q8DIS5-F1
#
_entry.id   AF-A0A1Q8DIS5-F1
#
_cell.length_a   1.000
_cell.length_b   1.000
_cell.length_c   1.000
_cell.angle_alpha   90.00
_cell.angle_beta   90.00
_cell.angle_gamma   90.00
#
_symmetry.space_group_name_H-M   'P 1'
#
loop_
_entity.id
_entity.type
_entity.pdbx_description
1 polymer ?
#
loop_
_entity_poly.entity_id
_entity_poly.type
_entity_poly.pdbx_seq_one_letter_code
_entity_poly.pdbx_strand_id
1 'polypeptide(L)'
;MTDRDGLPRTGSTKGISDSQIIEMNEEWPSYYGTGYPAWKPGTTVKDRVVDQPETYRMVVSKDQYETIIDPKNPNPSKSLGGWATQEPVNSVSDMRNKLAVTEEFKPKNLDNGEPNSFYVVEFEVKSGVGVREGIAGTMYDTVTKKTLPGGVKQTNFVDKSPYTNPELFEIKEIKEIN
;
A
#
# COMPACT_ATOMS: atom_id res chain seq x y z
N MET A 1 -1.73 -3.26 16.67
CA MET A 1 -1.72 -4.68 16.30
C MET A 1 -0.49 -5.28 16.95
N THR A 2 -0.62 -6.45 17.54
CA THR A 2 0.44 -7.15 18.27
C THR A 2 0.95 -8.29 17.42
N ASP A 3 2.19 -8.71 17.64
CA ASP A 3 2.76 -9.94 17.09
C ASP A 3 1.98 -11.18 17.59
N ARG A 4 2.30 -12.38 17.09
CA ARG A 4 1.58 -13.64 17.37
C ARG A 4 1.43 -13.94 18.87
N ASP A 5 2.31 -13.39 19.69
CA ASP A 5 2.34 -13.53 21.15
C ASP A 5 1.77 -12.33 21.92
N GLY A 6 1.14 -11.37 21.24
CA GLY A 6 0.56 -10.21 21.90
C GLY A 6 1.54 -9.06 22.16
N LEU A 7 2.79 -9.13 21.66
CA LEU A 7 3.79 -8.08 21.90
C LEU A 7 3.91 -7.07 20.73
N PRO A 8 4.08 -5.76 21.01
CA PRO A 8 4.28 -4.76 19.98
C PRO A 8 5.74 -4.76 19.51
N ARG A 9 6.05 -5.46 18.41
CA ARG A 9 7.39 -5.46 17.78
C ARG A 9 7.37 -4.78 16.42
N THR A 10 8.41 -3.97 16.13
CA THR A 10 8.55 -3.22 14.87
C THR A 10 10.01 -3.19 14.41
N GLY A 11 10.25 -3.12 13.09
CA GLY A 11 11.60 -3.02 12.54
C GLY A 11 12.49 -4.23 12.84
N SER A 12 13.74 -3.99 13.28
CA SER A 12 14.75 -5.04 13.48
C SER A 12 14.36 -6.10 14.52
N THR A 13 13.55 -5.76 15.52
CA THR A 13 13.06 -6.73 16.51
C THR A 13 12.04 -7.71 15.93
N LYS A 14 11.29 -7.33 14.88
CA LYS A 14 10.49 -8.29 14.11
C LYS A 14 11.39 -9.19 13.27
N GLY A 15 12.38 -8.63 12.58
CA GLY A 15 13.33 -9.41 11.77
C GLY A 15 14.06 -10.47 12.60
N ILE A 16 14.50 -10.13 13.81
CA ILE A 16 15.14 -11.07 14.74
C ILE A 16 14.17 -12.19 15.17
N SER A 17 12.91 -11.84 15.48
CA SER A 17 11.89 -12.81 15.88
C SER A 17 11.54 -13.77 14.74
N ASP A 18 11.41 -13.27 13.51
CA ASP A 18 11.13 -14.09 12.34
C ASP A 18 12.32 -15.03 12.03
N SER A 19 13.56 -14.55 12.16
CA SER A 19 14.77 -15.39 12.04
C SER A 19 14.84 -16.50 13.08
N GLN A 20 14.48 -16.23 14.33
CA GLN A 20 14.43 -17.24 15.38
C GLN A 20 13.36 -18.32 15.13
N ILE A 21 12.21 -17.94 14.54
CA ILE A 21 11.16 -18.90 14.18
C ILE A 21 11.60 -19.82 13.04
N ILE A 22 12.38 -19.29 12.08
CA ILE A 22 12.97 -20.07 10.98
C ILE A 22 13.99 -21.07 11.53
N GLU A 23 14.87 -20.65 12.45
CA GLU A 23 15.82 -21.55 13.11
C GLU A 23 15.12 -22.70 13.86
N MET A 24 13.90 -22.46 14.36
CA MET A 24 13.15 -23.47 15.13
C MET A 24 12.26 -24.38 14.30
N ASN A 25 11.73 -23.91 13.17
CA ASN A 25 10.67 -24.62 12.43
C ASN A 25 10.96 -24.84 10.95
N GLU A 26 12.12 -24.39 10.43
CA GLU A 26 12.55 -24.50 9.03
C GLU A 26 11.60 -23.92 7.97
N GLU A 27 10.49 -23.28 8.39
CA GLU A 27 9.51 -22.64 7.53
C GLU A 27 9.42 -21.14 7.83
N TRP A 28 9.24 -20.35 6.76
CA TRP A 28 8.96 -18.93 6.89
C TRP A 28 7.58 -18.72 7.52
N PRO A 29 7.47 -17.92 8.60
CA PRO A 29 6.16 -17.56 9.12
C PRO A 29 5.39 -16.75 8.07
N SER A 30 4.05 -16.84 8.10
CA SER A 30 3.20 -16.00 7.25
C SER A 30 3.59 -14.53 7.41
N TYR A 31 3.85 -13.85 6.28
CA TYR A 31 4.30 -12.46 6.29
C TYR A 31 3.21 -11.54 6.83
N TYR A 32 3.53 -10.83 7.92
CA TYR A 32 2.79 -9.68 8.39
C TYR A 32 3.69 -8.46 8.22
N GLY A 33 3.40 -7.58 7.25
CA GLY A 33 4.12 -6.32 7.09
C GLY A 33 4.13 -5.55 8.42
N THR A 34 5.32 -5.11 8.83
CA THR A 34 5.67 -4.33 10.03
C THR A 34 4.52 -3.92 10.97
N GLY A 35 4.61 -4.34 12.25
CA GLY A 35 3.55 -4.38 13.27
C GLY A 35 2.88 -3.08 13.76
N TYR A 36 2.87 -1.99 12.99
CA TYR A 36 1.82 -0.98 13.17
C TYR A 36 0.62 -1.35 12.30
N PRO A 37 -0.63 -1.28 12.80
CA PRO A 37 -1.74 -1.24 11.88
C PRO A 37 -1.50 -0.06 10.93
N ALA A 38 -1.70 -0.24 9.63
CA ALA A 38 -1.74 0.87 8.67
C ALA A 38 -2.74 1.97 9.09
N TRP A 39 -3.56 1.70 10.11
CA TRP A 39 -4.61 2.54 10.66
C TRP A 39 -4.18 3.32 11.89
N LYS A 40 -4.63 4.57 11.98
CA LYS A 40 -4.41 5.47 13.12
C LYS A 40 -5.07 4.91 14.38
N PRO A 41 -4.32 4.72 15.49
CA PRO A 41 -4.90 4.29 16.76
C PRO A 41 -6.04 5.20 17.22
N GLY A 42 -7.08 4.60 17.81
CA GLY A 42 -8.27 5.34 18.26
C GLY A 42 -9.21 5.79 17.14
N THR A 43 -8.97 5.41 15.88
CA THR A 43 -9.91 5.62 14.77
C THR A 43 -10.64 4.33 14.41
N THR A 44 -11.85 4.47 13.85
CA THR A 44 -12.63 3.31 13.39
C THR A 44 -12.09 2.81 12.05
N VAL A 45 -11.95 1.49 11.95
CA VAL A 45 -11.67 0.79 10.69
C VAL A 45 -12.94 0.03 10.31
N LYS A 46 -13.40 0.21 9.08
CA LYS A 46 -14.67 -0.34 8.58
C LYS A 46 -14.41 -1.29 7.42
N ASP A 47 -14.95 -2.49 7.53
CA ASP A 47 -15.07 -3.41 6.39
C ASP A 47 -16.42 -3.17 5.72
N ARG A 48 -16.41 -3.08 4.38
CA ARG A 48 -17.64 -2.99 3.57
C ARG A 48 -17.40 -3.55 2.18
N VAL A 49 -18.50 -3.73 1.44
CA VAL A 49 -18.46 -3.98 0.00
C VAL A 49 -18.76 -2.67 -0.72
N VAL A 50 -18.04 -2.38 -1.80
CA VAL A 50 -18.35 -1.29 -2.72
C VAL A 50 -19.69 -1.61 -3.38
N ASP A 51 -20.71 -0.81 -3.13
CA ASP A 51 -22.09 -1.04 -3.60
C ASP A 51 -22.42 -0.26 -4.88
N GLN A 52 -21.72 0.85 -5.11
CA GLN A 52 -21.76 1.65 -6.33
C GLN A 52 -20.33 1.96 -6.81
N PRO A 53 -20.12 2.25 -8.10
CA PRO A 53 -18.79 2.62 -8.58
C PRO A 53 -18.20 3.80 -7.82
N GLU A 54 -16.95 3.66 -7.39
CA GLU A 54 -16.23 4.67 -6.60
C GLU A 54 -14.85 4.95 -7.20
N THR A 55 -14.43 6.21 -7.20
CA THR A 55 -13.12 6.63 -7.67
C THR A 55 -12.07 6.53 -6.56
N TYR A 56 -10.93 5.93 -6.90
CA TYR A 56 -9.77 5.79 -6.03
C TYR A 56 -8.50 6.27 -6.73
N ARG A 57 -7.49 6.57 -5.91
CA ARG A 57 -6.16 7.01 -6.31
C ARG A 57 -5.12 6.13 -5.65
N MET A 58 -4.12 5.73 -6.41
CA MET A 58 -3.01 4.90 -5.93
C MET A 58 -1.69 5.46 -6.41
N VAL A 59 -0.73 5.55 -5.49
CA VAL A 59 0.64 5.89 -5.87
C VAL A 59 1.35 4.63 -6.36
N VAL A 60 1.98 4.73 -7.53
CA VAL A 60 2.78 3.66 -8.15
C VAL A 60 4.20 4.15 -8.41
N SER A 61 5.16 3.23 -8.37
CA SER A 61 6.56 3.50 -8.73
C SER A 61 6.71 3.48 -10.26
N LYS A 62 7.85 3.94 -10.79
CA LYS A 62 8.10 4.00 -12.24
C LYS A 62 7.97 2.64 -12.94
N ASP A 63 8.54 1.58 -12.38
CA ASP A 63 8.44 0.20 -12.86
C ASP A 63 6.98 -0.29 -12.94
N GLN A 64 6.20 0.00 -11.91
CA GLN A 64 4.78 -0.33 -11.86
C GLN A 64 3.97 0.48 -12.87
N TYR A 65 4.30 1.77 -13.05
CA TYR A 65 3.73 2.62 -14.10
C TYR A 65 4.01 2.05 -15.49
N GLU A 66 5.27 1.75 -15.81
CA GLU A 66 5.69 1.20 -17.10
C GLU A 66 4.97 -0.12 -17.40
N THR A 67 4.75 -0.95 -16.38
CA THR A 67 3.97 -2.18 -16.52
C THR A 67 2.49 -1.90 -16.81
N ILE A 68 1.89 -0.87 -16.21
CA ILE A 68 0.49 -0.49 -16.44
C ILE A 68 0.29 0.02 -17.86
N ILE A 69 1.20 0.84 -18.38
CA ILE A 69 1.05 1.45 -19.71
C ILE A 69 1.60 0.60 -20.86
N ASP A 70 2.23 -0.55 -20.58
CA ASP A 70 2.75 -1.43 -21.63
C ASP A 70 1.60 -1.90 -22.54
N PRO A 71 1.62 -1.59 -23.85
CA PRO A 71 0.57 -2.03 -24.78
C PRO A 71 0.49 -3.55 -24.93
N LYS A 72 1.51 -4.29 -24.47
CA LYS A 72 1.52 -5.76 -24.44
C LYS A 72 0.89 -6.32 -23.16
N ASN A 73 0.59 -5.49 -22.17
CA ASN A 73 -0.08 -5.93 -20.95
C ASN A 73 -1.58 -6.10 -21.23
N PRO A 74 -2.10 -7.34 -21.27
CA PRO A 74 -3.50 -7.58 -21.56
C PRO A 74 -4.43 -7.18 -20.40
N ASN A 75 -3.89 -6.93 -19.19
CA ASN A 75 -4.66 -6.56 -18.01
C ASN A 75 -3.91 -5.52 -17.15
N PRO A 76 -3.85 -4.24 -17.57
CA PRO A 76 -3.19 -3.16 -16.83
C PRO A 76 -3.59 -3.08 -15.35
N SER A 77 -4.87 -3.30 -15.04
CA SER A 77 -5.39 -3.26 -13.69
C SER A 77 -4.82 -4.32 -12.75
N LYS A 78 -4.28 -5.45 -13.26
CA LYS A 78 -3.60 -6.44 -12.40
C LYS A 78 -2.31 -5.90 -11.78
N SER A 79 -1.75 -4.84 -12.36
CA SER A 79 -0.55 -4.18 -11.86
C SER A 79 -0.86 -3.16 -10.76
N LEU A 80 -2.12 -2.90 -10.44
CA LEU A 80 -2.49 -2.10 -9.28
C LEU A 80 -2.21 -2.87 -7.97
N GLY A 81 -1.77 -2.14 -6.95
CA GLY A 81 -1.51 -2.68 -5.61
C GLY A 81 -2.76 -2.86 -4.75
N GLY A 82 -2.57 -3.27 -3.50
CA GLY A 82 -3.67 -3.52 -2.56
C GLY A 82 -4.18 -2.29 -1.81
N TRP A 83 -3.53 -1.13 -1.91
CA TRP A 83 -3.80 0.06 -1.10
C TRP A 83 -4.07 1.29 -1.96
N ALA A 84 -5.12 2.04 -1.65
CA ALA A 84 -5.53 3.24 -2.35
C ALA A 84 -6.13 4.28 -1.39
N THR A 85 -6.51 5.44 -1.92
CA THR A 85 -7.21 6.50 -1.20
C THR A 85 -8.27 7.15 -2.10
N GLN A 86 -9.33 7.70 -1.51
CA GLN A 86 -10.28 8.56 -2.24
C GLN A 86 -9.85 10.03 -2.18
N GLU A 87 -8.85 10.36 -1.36
CA GLU A 87 -8.33 11.70 -1.16
C GLU A 87 -7.40 12.11 -2.30
N PRO A 88 -7.30 13.41 -2.65
CA PRO A 88 -6.34 13.87 -3.63
C PRO A 88 -4.88 13.62 -3.21
N VAL A 89 -4.08 13.16 -4.16
CA VAL A 89 -2.61 13.03 -4.03
C VAL A 89 -1.99 13.78 -5.20
N ASN A 90 -1.24 14.85 -4.90
CA ASN A 90 -0.72 15.76 -5.92
C ASN A 90 0.80 15.91 -5.89
N SER A 91 1.47 15.29 -4.92
CA SER A 91 2.91 15.41 -4.74
C SER A 91 3.50 14.19 -4.04
N VAL A 92 4.82 14.02 -4.14
CA VAL A 92 5.58 13.07 -3.32
C VAL A 92 5.42 13.40 -1.83
N SER A 93 5.31 14.69 -1.49
CA SER A 93 5.01 15.12 -0.11
C SER A 93 3.68 14.59 0.40
N ASP A 94 2.62 14.58 -0.42
CA ASP A 94 1.33 13.98 -0.05
C ASP A 94 1.47 12.47 0.19
N MET A 95 2.16 11.76 -0.70
CA MET A 95 2.43 10.33 -0.53
C MET A 95 3.13 10.04 0.81
N ARG A 96 4.18 10.80 1.14
CA ARG A 96 4.95 10.57 2.38
C ARG A 96 4.18 11.00 3.62
N ASN A 97 3.59 12.20 3.60
CA ASN A 97 3.07 12.81 4.81
C ASN A 97 1.61 12.44 5.08
N LYS A 98 0.76 12.34 4.05
CA LYS A 98 -0.66 12.02 4.22
C LYS A 98 -0.91 10.52 4.24
N LEU A 99 -0.27 9.79 3.34
CA LEU A 99 -0.46 8.33 3.18
C LEU A 99 0.55 7.49 3.97
N ALA A 100 1.56 8.10 4.58
CA ALA A 100 2.60 7.42 5.35
C ALA A 100 3.34 6.31 4.58
N VAL A 101 3.45 6.43 3.25
CA VAL A 101 4.18 5.46 2.43
C VAL A 101 5.68 5.67 2.64
N THR A 102 6.38 4.66 3.17
CA THR A 102 7.80 4.72 3.53
C THR A 102 8.73 4.53 2.32
N GLU A 103 9.98 4.97 2.42
CA GLU A 103 11.01 4.68 1.42
C GLU A 103 11.35 3.18 1.35
N GLU A 104 11.05 2.40 2.39
CA GLU A 104 11.12 0.94 2.35
C GLU A 104 10.11 0.34 1.35
N PHE A 105 8.90 0.88 1.27
CA PHE A 105 7.87 0.38 0.34
C PHE A 105 7.98 0.98 -1.06
N LYS A 106 8.40 2.24 -1.14
CA LYS A 106 8.55 2.98 -2.40
C LYS A 106 9.86 3.75 -2.34
N PRO A 107 10.99 3.15 -2.73
CA PRO A 107 12.29 3.77 -2.56
C PRO A 107 12.49 4.95 -3.49
N LYS A 108 13.33 5.91 -3.07
CA LYS A 108 13.71 7.07 -3.90
C LYS A 108 14.53 6.70 -5.13
N ASN A 109 15.23 5.57 -5.08
CA ASN A 109 15.98 5.01 -6.19
C ASN A 109 15.43 3.62 -6.49
N LEU A 110 15.43 3.24 -7.75
CA LEU A 110 15.16 1.87 -8.19
C LEU A 110 16.36 0.96 -7.81
N ASP A 111 16.16 -0.35 -7.91
CA ASP A 111 17.20 -1.35 -7.56
C ASP A 111 18.48 -1.21 -8.40
N ASN A 112 18.37 -0.65 -9.60
CA ASN A 112 19.50 -0.35 -10.49
C ASN A 112 20.26 0.95 -10.10
N GLY A 113 19.83 1.66 -9.05
CA GLY A 113 20.42 2.88 -8.56
C GLY A 113 19.91 4.17 -9.23
N GLU A 114 19.06 4.07 -10.25
CA GLU A 114 18.46 5.25 -10.90
C GLU A 114 17.43 5.93 -9.99
N PRO A 115 17.25 7.26 -10.08
CA PRO A 115 16.15 7.94 -9.40
C PRO A 115 14.80 7.35 -9.79
N ASN A 116 13.95 7.14 -8.78
CA ASN A 116 12.58 6.68 -8.97
C ASN A 116 11.64 7.88 -9.19
N SER A 117 10.68 7.71 -10.09
CA SER A 117 9.55 8.62 -10.28
C SER A 117 8.29 7.99 -9.68
N PHE A 118 7.39 8.82 -9.18
CA PHE A 118 6.12 8.38 -8.62
C PHE A 118 4.97 8.90 -9.45
N TYR A 119 3.97 8.04 -9.65
CA TYR A 119 2.78 8.37 -10.41
C TYR A 119 1.55 8.13 -9.55
N VAL A 120 0.51 8.93 -9.76
CA VAL A 120 -0.82 8.69 -9.21
C VAL A 120 -1.68 8.14 -10.32
N VAL A 121 -2.18 6.92 -10.12
CA VAL A 121 -3.19 6.29 -10.96
C VAL A 121 -4.55 6.57 -10.37
N GLU A 122 -5.42 7.22 -11.12
CA GLU A 122 -6.84 7.36 -10.81
C GLU A 122 -7.62 6.26 -11.54
N PHE A 123 -8.47 5.55 -10.81
CA PHE A 123 -9.24 4.43 -11.33
C PHE A 123 -10.61 4.35 -10.63
N GLU A 124 -11.57 3.77 -11.33
CA GLU A 124 -12.89 3.45 -10.80
C GLU A 124 -12.91 2.00 -10.33
N VAL A 125 -13.48 1.75 -9.16
CA VAL A 125 -13.74 0.42 -8.62
C VAL A 125 -15.23 0.14 -8.74
N LYS A 126 -15.59 -0.92 -9.47
CA LYS A 126 -16.97 -1.36 -9.67
C LYS A 126 -17.54 -2.02 -8.41
N SER A 127 -18.86 -2.18 -8.38
CA SER A 127 -19.54 -2.81 -7.26
C SER A 127 -19.11 -4.27 -7.04
N GLY A 128 -19.15 -4.71 -5.79
CA GLY A 128 -18.86 -6.09 -5.39
C GLY A 128 -17.45 -6.34 -4.85
N VAL A 129 -16.56 -5.34 -4.83
CA VAL A 129 -15.22 -5.41 -4.24
C VAL A 129 -15.29 -5.22 -2.72
N GLY A 130 -14.63 -6.09 -1.95
CA GLY A 130 -14.53 -5.94 -0.50
C GLY A 130 -13.38 -5.02 -0.12
N VAL A 131 -13.69 -4.02 0.68
CA VAL A 131 -12.74 -2.99 1.11
C VAL A 131 -12.68 -2.88 2.63
N ARG A 132 -11.48 -2.59 3.13
CA ARG A 132 -11.23 -2.16 4.50
C ARG A 132 -10.76 -0.72 4.48
N GLU A 133 -11.52 0.16 5.13
CA GLU A 133 -11.29 1.60 5.13
C GLU A 133 -10.97 2.12 6.52
N GLY A 134 -10.08 3.10 6.60
CA GLY A 134 -9.71 3.74 7.85
C GLY A 134 -8.82 4.95 7.62
N ILE A 135 -8.36 5.58 8.70
CA ILE A 135 -7.40 6.69 8.62
C ILE A 135 -5.99 6.14 8.66
N ALA A 136 -5.12 6.55 7.74
CA ALA A 136 -3.71 6.18 7.72
C ALA A 136 -3.04 6.53 9.07
N GLY A 137 -2.39 5.55 9.69
CA GLY A 137 -1.62 5.73 10.92
C GLY A 137 -0.24 6.33 10.66
N THR A 138 0.47 6.62 11.74
CA THR A 138 1.90 6.99 11.66
C THR A 138 2.73 5.78 11.27
N MET A 139 3.70 5.96 10.36
CA MET A 139 4.64 4.90 9.98
C MET A 139 6.07 5.34 10.27
N TYR A 140 6.88 4.47 10.86
CA TYR A 140 8.31 4.71 11.00
C TYR A 140 9.03 4.26 9.73
N ASP A 141 9.69 5.20 9.05
CA ASP A 141 10.51 4.93 7.88
C ASP A 141 11.92 4.52 8.33
N THR A 142 12.26 3.25 8.09
CA THR A 142 13.53 2.65 8.50
C THR A 142 14.71 3.15 7.69
N VAL A 143 14.50 3.69 6.49
CA VAL A 143 15.53 4.25 5.60
C VAL A 143 15.87 5.67 6.04
N THR A 144 14.87 6.53 6.17
CA THR A 144 15.08 7.95 6.52
C THR A 144 15.18 8.21 8.02
N LYS A 145 14.86 7.20 8.85
CA LYS A 145 14.77 7.28 10.32
C LYS A 145 13.76 8.31 10.83
N LYS A 146 12.73 8.61 10.03
CA LYS A 146 11.68 9.58 10.35
C LYS A 146 10.34 8.90 10.54
N THR A 147 9.50 9.48 11.40
CA THR A 147 8.10 9.09 11.53
C THR A 147 7.26 9.90 10.54
N LEU A 148 6.61 9.21 9.62
CA LEU A 148 5.63 9.75 8.69
C LEU A 148 4.27 9.86 9.40
N PRO A 149 3.58 11.01 9.35
CA PRO A 149 2.42 11.26 10.19
C PRO A 149 1.14 10.52 9.75
N GLY A 150 0.96 10.27 8.46
CA GLY A 150 -0.29 9.73 7.93
C GLY A 150 -1.45 10.72 8.11
N GLY A 151 -2.67 10.20 8.30
CA GLY A 151 -3.81 10.99 8.76
C GLY A 151 -4.92 11.21 7.75
N VAL A 152 -4.85 10.65 6.55
CA VAL A 152 -5.95 10.71 5.57
C VAL A 152 -6.63 9.35 5.39
N LYS A 153 -7.83 9.33 4.79
CA LYS A 153 -8.55 8.09 4.51
C LYS A 153 -7.74 7.20 3.56
N GLN A 154 -7.60 5.93 3.91
CA GLN A 154 -7.01 4.88 3.08
C GLN A 154 -7.96 3.70 2.96
N THR A 155 -7.78 2.95 1.89
CA THR A 155 -8.59 1.77 1.54
C THR A 155 -7.66 0.63 1.18
N ASN A 156 -7.92 -0.54 1.74
CA ASN A 156 -7.30 -1.79 1.34
C ASN A 156 -8.33 -2.70 0.67
N PHE A 157 -8.01 -3.21 -0.52
CA PHE A 157 -8.85 -4.18 -1.23
C PHE A 157 -8.62 -5.57 -0.65
N VAL A 158 -9.56 -6.02 0.21
CA VAL A 158 -9.45 -7.26 1.01
C VAL A 158 -10.16 -8.46 0.38
N ASP A 159 -11.09 -8.22 -0.55
CA ASP A 159 -11.76 -9.25 -1.35
C ASP A 159 -11.97 -8.73 -2.77
N LYS A 160 -11.76 -9.60 -3.77
CA LYS A 160 -11.74 -9.27 -5.22
C LYS A 160 -10.80 -8.10 -5.55
N SER A 161 -9.52 -8.30 -5.24
CA SER A 161 -8.47 -7.31 -5.45
C SER A 161 -8.15 -7.10 -6.95
N PRO A 162 -7.37 -6.06 -7.33
CA PRO A 162 -6.99 -5.87 -8.72
C PRO A 162 -6.26 -7.07 -9.34
N TYR A 163 -5.53 -7.84 -8.53
CA TYR A 163 -4.82 -9.03 -9.00
C TYR A 163 -5.77 -10.18 -9.37
N THR A 164 -6.81 -10.40 -8.55
CA THR A 164 -7.75 -11.53 -8.73
C THR A 164 -8.92 -11.18 -9.64
N ASN A 165 -9.36 -9.93 -9.65
CA ASN A 165 -10.54 -9.44 -10.35
C ASN A 165 -10.28 -8.09 -11.06
N PRO A 166 -9.28 -8.01 -11.96
CA PRO A 166 -8.90 -6.77 -12.63
C PRO A 166 -10.03 -6.11 -13.40
N GLU A 167 -11.03 -6.87 -13.86
CA GLU A 167 -12.21 -6.39 -14.59
C GLU A 167 -13.10 -5.44 -13.76
N LEU A 168 -12.94 -5.45 -12.43
CA LEU A 168 -13.63 -4.56 -11.49
C LEU A 168 -12.90 -3.23 -11.28
N PHE A 169 -11.72 -3.04 -11.88
CA PHE A 169 -10.89 -1.86 -11.71
C PHE A 169 -10.63 -1.22 -13.07
N GLU A 170 -11.15 -0.03 -13.30
CA GLU A 170 -11.01 0.68 -14.56
C GLU A 170 -10.10 1.89 -14.40
N ILE A 171 -8.90 1.82 -14.98
CA ILE A 171 -7.93 2.93 -14.97
C ILE A 171 -8.46 4.07 -15.84
N LYS A 172 -8.48 5.29 -15.29
CA LYS A 172 -9.00 6.49 -15.96
C LYS A 172 -7.88 7.45 -16.34
N GLU A 173 -6.98 7.74 -15.41
CA GLU A 173 -5.91 8.72 -15.60
C GLU A 173 -4.65 8.28 -14.86
N ILE A 174 -3.48 8.64 -15.39
CA ILE A 174 -2.20 8.49 -14.71
C ILE A 174 -1.42 9.79 -14.84
N LYS A 175 -0.92 10.31 -13.71
CA LYS A 175 -0.11 11.52 -13.68
C LYS A 175 1.16 11.33 -12.85
N GLU A 176 2.27 11.88 -13.31
CA GLU A 176 3.49 11.96 -12.50
C GLU A 176 3.30 12.98 -11.36
N ILE A 177 3.90 12.71 -10.21
CA ILE A 177 3.91 13.60 -9.05
C ILE A 177 5.35 13.92 -8.63
N ASN A 178 5.59 15.20 -8.31
CA ASN A 178 6.89 15.72 -7.86
C ASN A 178 6.94 15.92 -6.34
#